data_AF-A0AA37GP05-F1
#
_entry.id   AF-A0AA37GP05-F1
#
_cell.length_a   1.000
_cell.length_b   1.000
_cell.length_c   1.000
_cell.angle_alpha   90.00
_cell.angle_beta   90.00
_cell.angle_gamma   90.00
#
_symmetry.space_group_name_H-M   'P 1'
#
loop_
_entity.id
_entity.type
_entity.pdbx_description
1 polymer ?
#
loop_
_entity_poly.entity_id
_entity_poly.type
_entity_poly.pdbx_seq_one_letter_code
_entity_poly.pdbx_strand_id
1 'polypeptide(L)'
;MAPRIPAARSTETLCYGVATVGAFLPIYLMLPGAEQRLASQTTKWAPRWERNLSYFTPAAERGIKRVEPPVSNMVRRIDNRLPLERMAKGLDKRIKNGIDRFNSPK
;
A
#
# COMPACT_ATOMS: atom_id res chain seq x y z
N MET A 1 1.80 -20.07 -37.61
CA MET A 1 0.49 -19.61 -37.13
C MET A 1 0.66 -19.17 -35.69
N ALA A 2 0.52 -17.87 -35.37
CA ALA A 2 0.73 -17.39 -34.00
C ALA A 2 -0.36 -17.95 -33.07
N PRO A 3 0.00 -18.53 -31.91
CA PRO A 3 -0.99 -19.08 -30.98
C PRO A 3 -1.92 -17.96 -30.49
N ARG A 4 -3.24 -18.15 -30.61
CA ARG A 4 -4.24 -17.23 -30.05
C ARG A 4 -4.30 -17.45 -28.54
N ILE A 5 -3.74 -16.52 -27.78
CA ILE A 5 -3.84 -16.52 -26.32
C ILE A 5 -5.29 -16.17 -25.96
N PRO A 6 -5.99 -17.01 -25.17
CA PRO A 6 -7.34 -16.71 -24.72
C PRO A 6 -7.34 -15.42 -23.90
N ALA A 7 -8.34 -14.56 -24.12
CA ALA A 7 -8.49 -13.34 -23.33
C ALA A 7 -8.67 -13.71 -21.84
N ALA A 8 -7.88 -13.08 -20.97
CA ALA A 8 -7.96 -13.31 -19.54
C ALA A 8 -9.38 -13.02 -19.03
N ARG A 9 -9.92 -13.93 -18.22
CA ARG A 9 -11.24 -13.74 -17.60
C ARG A 9 -11.16 -12.56 -16.63
N SER A 10 -12.21 -11.76 -16.50
CA SER A 10 -12.20 -10.57 -15.62
C SER A 10 -11.75 -10.87 -14.18
N THR A 11 -12.07 -12.06 -13.67
CA THR A 11 -11.60 -12.56 -12.37
C THR A 11 -10.10 -12.79 -12.32
N GLU A 12 -9.52 -13.27 -13.42
CA GLU A 12 -8.08 -13.49 -13.56
C GLU A 12 -7.34 -12.16 -13.60
N THR A 13 -7.85 -11.19 -14.39
CA THR A 13 -7.31 -9.83 -14.45
C THR A 13 -7.36 -9.13 -13.09
N LEU A 14 -8.45 -9.34 -12.33
CA LEU A 14 -8.56 -8.83 -10.96
C LEU A 14 -7.52 -9.48 -10.04
N CYS A 15 -7.37 -10.81 -10.09
CA CYS A 15 -6.36 -11.52 -9.31
C CYS A 15 -4.94 -11.06 -9.67
N TYR A 16 -4.61 -10.91 -10.94
CA TYR A 16 -3.31 -10.37 -11.37
C TYR A 16 -3.11 -8.93 -10.91
N GLY A 17 -4.15 -8.08 -10.98
CA GLY A 17 -4.10 -6.71 -10.48
C GLY A 17 -3.83 -6.64 -8.98
N VAL A 18 -4.57 -7.41 -8.18
CA VAL A 18 -4.39 -7.48 -6.73
C VAL A 18 -3.03 -8.07 -6.37
N ALA A 19 -2.60 -9.15 -7.04
CA ALA A 19 -1.32 -9.79 -6.78
C ALA A 19 -0.14 -8.88 -7.13
N THR A 20 -0.20 -8.18 -8.26
CA THR A 20 0.84 -7.23 -8.66
C THR A 20 0.92 -6.05 -7.70
N VAL A 21 -0.20 -5.42 -7.34
CA VAL A 21 -0.20 -4.33 -6.35
C VAL A 21 0.29 -4.84 -5.00
N GLY A 22 -0.19 -5.99 -4.53
CA GLY A 22 0.23 -6.57 -3.24
C GLY A 22 1.71 -6.95 -3.19
N ALA A 23 2.29 -7.41 -4.29
CA ALA A 23 3.71 -7.76 -4.37
C ALA A 23 4.62 -6.53 -4.48
N PHE A 24 4.22 -5.51 -5.24
CA PHE A 24 5.04 -4.33 -5.50
C PHE A 24 4.89 -3.22 -4.46
N LEU A 25 3.74 -3.11 -3.81
CA LEU A 25 3.49 -2.05 -2.82
C LEU A 25 4.51 -2.07 -1.67
N PRO A 26 4.85 -3.21 -1.03
CA PRO A 26 5.85 -3.23 0.03
C PRO A 26 7.22 -2.72 -0.43
N ILE A 27 7.63 -3.05 -1.66
CA ILE A 27 8.91 -2.63 -2.24
C ILE A 27 8.88 -1.12 -2.52
N TYR A 28 7.76 -0.61 -3.02
CA TYR A 28 7.59 0.82 -3.26
C TYR A 28 7.67 1.63 -1.95
N LEU A 29 7.03 1.16 -0.88
CA LEU A 29 7.02 1.85 0.42
C LEU A 29 8.37 1.78 1.15
N MET A 30 9.25 0.83 0.80
CA MET A 30 10.63 0.80 1.31
C MET A 30 11.52 1.90 0.72
N LEU A 31 11.12 2.56 -0.37
CA LEU A 31 11.89 3.65 -0.96
C LEU A 31 11.76 4.93 -0.13
N PRO A 32 12.87 5.62 0.18
CA PRO A 32 12.83 6.85 0.96
C PRO A 32 12.01 7.93 0.23
N GLY A 33 11.04 8.53 0.93
CA GLY A 33 10.15 9.57 0.38
C GLY A 33 9.02 9.05 -0.50
N ALA A 34 8.82 7.73 -0.59
CA ALA A 34 7.69 7.11 -1.29
C ALA A 34 6.33 7.59 -0.76
N GLU A 35 6.20 7.72 0.56
CA GLU A 35 5.00 8.23 1.25
C GLU A 35 4.68 9.66 0.83
N GLN A 36 5.63 10.60 0.89
CA GLN A 36 5.44 11.98 0.45
C GLN A 36 5.02 12.07 -1.02
N ARG A 37 5.61 11.24 -1.89
CA ARG A 37 5.27 11.20 -3.32
C ARG A 37 3.87 10.62 -3.53
N LEU A 38 3.52 9.55 -2.83
CA LEU A 38 2.16 9.00 -2.85
C LEU A 38 1.17 10.05 -2.38
N ALA A 39 1.38 10.66 -1.22
CA ALA A 39 0.50 11.70 -0.69
C ALA A 39 0.33 12.87 -1.67
N SER A 40 1.42 13.34 -2.30
CA SER A 40 1.40 14.43 -3.29
C SER A 40 0.69 14.05 -4.59
N GLN A 41 0.65 12.76 -4.94
CA GLN A 41 -0.13 12.27 -6.07
C GLN A 41 -1.60 12.07 -5.66
N THR A 42 -1.84 11.49 -4.49
CA THR A 42 -3.17 11.26 -3.92
C THR A 42 -3.97 12.56 -3.83
N THR A 43 -3.36 13.67 -3.42
CA THR A 43 -4.05 14.98 -3.41
C THR A 43 -4.55 15.43 -4.78
N LYS A 44 -3.96 14.95 -5.89
CA LYS A 44 -4.39 15.29 -7.26
C LYS A 44 -5.57 14.45 -7.74
N TRP A 45 -5.59 13.16 -7.43
CA TRP A 45 -6.60 12.23 -7.96
C TRP A 45 -7.68 11.83 -6.95
N ALA A 46 -7.41 11.86 -5.64
CA ALA A 46 -8.37 11.50 -4.61
C ALA A 46 -9.65 12.35 -4.65
N PRO A 47 -9.61 13.70 -4.81
CA PRO A 47 -10.83 14.49 -4.84
C PRO A 47 -11.78 14.12 -5.99
N ARG A 48 -11.23 13.60 -7.10
CA ARG A 48 -12.03 13.15 -8.26
C ARG A 48 -12.75 11.84 -7.96
N TRP A 49 -12.12 10.95 -7.19
CA TRP A 49 -12.71 9.67 -6.80
C TRP A 49 -13.64 9.80 -5.60
N GLU A 50 -13.34 10.71 -4.67
CA GLU A 50 -14.19 11.04 -3.51
C GLU A 50 -15.60 11.48 -3.92
N ARG A 51 -15.71 12.26 -5.00
CA ARG A 51 -17.01 12.67 -5.58
C ARG A 51 -17.90 11.50 -6.01
N ASN A 52 -17.33 10.31 -6.25
CA ASN A 52 -18.04 9.12 -6.72
C ASN A 52 -18.09 7.99 -5.68
N LEU A 53 -17.55 8.19 -4.48
CA LEU A 53 -17.44 7.12 -3.47
C LEU A 53 -18.81 6.59 -3.05
N SER A 54 -19.83 7.45 -2.91
CA SER A 54 -21.18 7.07 -2.45
C SER A 54 -21.81 5.91 -3.22
N TYR A 55 -21.47 5.73 -4.50
CA TYR A 55 -21.94 4.61 -5.32
C TYR A 55 -21.28 3.27 -4.95
N PHE A 56 -20.03 3.31 -4.52
CA PHE A 56 -19.24 2.13 -4.17
C PHE A 56 -19.26 1.81 -2.68
N THR A 57 -19.52 2.80 -1.81
CA THR A 57 -19.56 2.66 -0.36
C THR A 57 -20.38 1.46 0.13
N PRO A 58 -21.65 1.24 -0.28
CA PRO A 58 -22.45 0.14 0.27
C PRO A 58 -21.93 -1.26 -0.12
N ALA A 59 -21.30 -1.39 -1.30
CA ALA A 59 -20.68 -2.65 -1.72
C ALA A 59 -19.34 -2.86 -1.01
N ALA A 60 -18.55 -1.79 -0.88
CA ALA A 60 -17.29 -1.80 -0.17
C ALA A 60 -17.48 -2.13 1.32
N GLU A 61 -18.44 -1.52 2.01
CA GLU A 61 -18.75 -1.81 3.42
C GLU A 61 -19.08 -3.28 3.66
N ARG A 62 -19.87 -3.90 2.78
CA ARG A 62 -20.18 -5.34 2.89
C ARG A 62 -18.95 -6.21 2.67
N GLY A 63 -18.07 -5.82 1.74
CA GLY A 63 -16.80 -6.49 1.51
C GLY A 63 -15.85 -6.36 2.72
N ILE A 64 -15.71 -5.14 3.23
CA ILE A 64 -14.86 -4.81 4.38
C ILE A 64 -15.31 -5.60 5.61
N LYS A 65 -16.61 -5.65 5.93
CA LYS A 65 -17.14 -6.43 7.07
C LYS A 65 -16.76 -7.92 7.03
N ARG A 66 -16.55 -8.49 5.84
CA ARG A 66 -16.13 -9.90 5.69
C ARG A 66 -14.61 -10.09 5.86
N VAL A 67 -13.83 -9.08 5.50
CA VAL A 67 -12.36 -9.13 5.45
C VAL A 67 -11.74 -8.55 6.73
N GLU A 68 -12.45 -7.69 7.45
CA GLU A 68 -12.00 -7.01 8.66
C GLU A 68 -11.61 -7.98 9.80
N PRO A 69 -12.39 -9.03 10.13
CA PRO A 69 -11.99 -9.98 11.17
C PRO A 69 -10.69 -10.75 10.87
N PRO A 70 -10.50 -11.37 9.69
CA PRO A 70 -9.25 -12.09 9.42
C PRO A 70 -8.04 -11.17 9.28
N VAL A 71 -8.20 -9.98 8.68
CA VAL A 71 -7.10 -9.04 8.51
C VAL A 71 -6.64 -8.46 9.85
N SER A 72 -7.56 -8.03 10.72
CA SER A 72 -7.21 -7.51 12.06
C SER A 72 -6.46 -8.54 12.90
N ASN A 73 -6.87 -9.82 12.82
CA ASN A 73 -6.17 -10.92 13.46
C ASN A 73 -4.75 -11.13 12.90
N MET A 74 -4.58 -11.01 11.58
CA MET A 74 -3.27 -11.14 10.95
C MET A 74 -2.34 -9.98 11.31
N VAL A 75 -2.86 -8.75 11.32
CA VAL A 75 -2.10 -7.57 11.77
C VAL A 75 -1.65 -7.72 13.22
N ARG A 76 -2.54 -8.14 14.14
CA ARG A 76 -2.14 -8.41 15.54
C ARG A 76 -1.06 -9.48 15.63
N ARG A 77 -1.10 -10.53 14.80
CA ARG A 77 -0.05 -11.56 14.78
C ARG A 77 1.29 -11.03 14.28
N ILE A 78 1.28 -10.19 13.25
CA ILE A 78 2.49 -9.55 12.72
C ILE A 78 3.09 -8.62 13.77
N ASP A 79 2.26 -7.78 14.38
CA ASP A 79 2.67 -6.81 15.41
C ASP A 79 3.26 -7.51 16.66
N ASN A 80 2.68 -8.63 17.07
CA ASN A 80 3.21 -9.44 18.18
C ASN A 80 4.52 -10.17 17.85
N ARG A 81 4.79 -10.47 16.57
CA ARG A 81 5.94 -11.29 16.14
C ARG A 81 7.13 -10.48 15.64
N LEU A 82 6.86 -9.36 15.00
CA LEU A 82 7.86 -8.44 14.48
C LEU A 82 7.79 -7.19 15.36
N PRO A 83 8.90 -6.75 16.00
CA PRO A 83 8.90 -5.49 16.73
C PRO A 83 8.96 -4.34 15.71
N LEU A 84 7.86 -4.16 14.97
CA LEU A 84 7.68 -3.12 13.95
C LEU A 84 7.87 -1.76 14.57
N GLU A 85 7.47 -1.58 15.83
CA GLU A 85 7.75 -0.37 16.59
C GLU A 85 9.26 -0.11 16.76
N ARG A 86 10.07 -1.16 17.00
CA ARG A 86 11.54 -1.04 17.04
C ARG A 86 12.13 -0.81 15.65
N MET A 87 11.60 -1.47 14.62
CA MET A 87 12.08 -1.25 13.24
C MET A 87 11.75 0.16 12.75
N ALA A 88 10.54 0.65 13.02
CA ALA A 88 10.12 2.01 12.73
C ALA A 88 10.99 3.02 13.49
N LYS A 89 11.22 2.83 14.79
CA LYS A 89 12.14 3.67 15.59
C LYS A 89 13.59 3.60 15.07
N GLY A 90 14.04 2.45 14.56
CA GLY A 90 15.37 2.27 13.98
C GLY A 90 15.55 2.95 12.63
N LEU A 91 14.52 2.89 11.76
CA LEU A 91 14.49 3.59 10.48
C LEU A 91 14.41 5.10 10.68
N ASP A 92 13.56 5.58 11.59
CA ASP A 92 13.46 7.00 11.94
C ASP A 92 14.81 7.54 12.43
N LYS A 93 15.49 6.80 13.32
CA LYS A 93 16.84 7.16 13.78
C LYS A 93 17.87 7.18 12.64
N ARG A 94 17.79 6.26 11.68
CA ARG A 94 18.69 6.22 10.50
C ARG A 94 18.41 7.36 9.52
N ILE A 95 17.14 7.69 9.28
CA ILE A 95 16.73 8.79 8.41
C ILE A 95 17.16 10.12 9.03
N LYS A 96 16.92 10.32 10.33
CA LYS A 96 17.35 11.51 11.06
C LYS A 96 18.87 11.68 11.00
N ASN A 97 19.63 10.62 11.28
CA ASN A 97 21.09 10.63 11.16
C ASN A 97 21.58 10.88 9.72
N GLY A 98 20.81 10.42 8.72
CA GLY A 98 21.09 10.67 7.30
C GLY A 98 20.89 12.15 6.96
N ILE A 99 19.74 12.71 7.34
CA ILE A 99 19.40 14.12 7.13
C ILE A 99 20.40 15.03 7.87
N ASP A 100 20.73 14.74 9.13
CA ASP A 100 21.70 15.50 9.92
C ASP A 100 23.11 15.51 9.30
N ARG A 101 23.51 14.42 8.64
CA ARG A 101 24.75 14.35 7.85
C ARG A 101 24.71 15.19 6.58
N PHE A 102 23.55 15.29 5.91
CA PHE A 102 23.39 16.13 4.72
C PHE A 102 23.19 17.61 5.06
N ASN A 103 22.72 17.92 6.28
CA ASN A 103 22.42 19.28 6.75
C ASN A 103 23.55 19.88 7.62
N SER A 104 24.65 19.15 7.84
CA SER A 104 25.85 19.71 8.45
C SER A 104 26.55 20.61 7.41
N PRO A 105 26.60 21.94 7.62
CA PRO A 105 27.38 22.81 6.75
C PRO A 105 28.87 22.48 6.95
N LYS A 106 29.63 22.49 5.85
CA LYS A 106 31.09 22.59 5.94
C LYS A 106 31.50 23.87 6.64
#